data_AF-A0A5C5RAC6-F1
#
_entry.id   AF-A0A5C5RAC6-F1
#
_cell.length_a   1.000
_cell.length_b   1.000
_cell.length_c   1.000
_cell.angle_alpha   90.00
_cell.angle_beta   90.00
_cell.angle_gamma   90.00
#
_symmetry.space_group_name_H-M   'P 1'
#
loop_
_entity.id
_entity.type
_entity.pdbx_description
1 polymer ?
#
loop_
_entity_poly.entity_id
_entity_poly.type
_entity_poly.pdbx_seq_one_letter_code
_entity_poly.pdbx_strand_id
1 'polypeptide(L)'
;MQEKLRDIARFDGPSSIVVFLVALPLSLGIALASGAPLMAGLIAGVIGGIVGGLLGGSPLLVSGPAAGLTVVVAELIATFGWKVTTAITVAAGLVQIGLGLSRIARAALAISP
;
A
#
# COMPACT_ATOMS: atom_id res chain seq x y z
N MET A 1 -24.36 19.54 0.59
CA MET A 1 -23.12 19.51 1.43
C MET A 1 -23.37 18.84 2.79
N GLN A 2 -24.39 19.26 3.54
CA GLN A 2 -24.76 18.67 4.83
C GLN A 2 -25.09 17.16 4.76
N GLU A 3 -25.81 16.75 3.71
CA GLU A 3 -26.20 15.34 3.51
C GLU A 3 -24.99 14.43 3.28
N LYS A 4 -24.06 14.87 2.42
CA LYS A 4 -22.82 14.14 2.11
C LYS A 4 -21.89 13.98 3.31
N LEU A 5 -21.76 15.02 4.15
CA LEU A 5 -21.00 14.96 5.41
C LEU A 5 -21.61 13.96 6.40
N ARG A 6 -22.93 13.87 6.43
CA ARG A 6 -23.67 12.93 7.27
C ARG A 6 -23.49 11.48 6.80
N ASP A 7 -23.43 11.26 5.50
CA ASP A 7 -23.17 9.93 4.94
C ASP A 7 -21.74 9.45 5.19
N ILE A 8 -20.73 10.32 5.01
CA ILE A 8 -19.33 10.03 5.35
C ILE A 8 -19.22 9.66 6.85
N ALA A 9 -19.81 10.46 7.73
CA ALA A 9 -19.76 10.18 9.16
C ALA A 9 -20.49 8.89 9.55
N ARG A 10 -21.56 8.53 8.83
CA ARG A 10 -22.35 7.31 9.11
C ARG A 10 -21.72 6.04 8.56
N PHE A 11 -21.12 6.08 7.38
CA PHE A 11 -20.65 4.89 6.67
C PHE A 11 -19.11 4.80 6.64
N ASP A 12 -18.41 5.89 6.40
CA ASP A 12 -16.94 5.89 6.26
C ASP A 12 -16.24 5.87 7.61
N GLY A 13 -16.83 6.48 8.64
CA GLY A 13 -16.29 6.45 10.02
C GLY A 13 -16.17 5.04 10.58
N PRO A 14 -17.28 4.28 10.70
CA PRO A 14 -17.24 2.90 11.22
C PRO A 14 -16.41 1.95 10.34
N SER A 15 -16.50 2.09 9.01
CA SER A 15 -15.74 1.23 8.09
C SER A 15 -14.23 1.47 8.20
N SER A 16 -13.79 2.72 8.38
CA SER A 16 -12.38 3.05 8.59
C SER A 16 -11.81 2.40 9.84
N ILE A 17 -12.59 2.31 10.93
CA ILE A 17 -12.18 1.62 12.17
C ILE A 17 -12.00 0.12 11.90
N VAL A 18 -12.96 -0.52 11.23
CA VAL A 18 -12.88 -1.94 10.88
C VAL A 18 -11.67 -2.22 9.99
N VAL A 19 -11.47 -1.42 8.95
CA VAL A 19 -10.32 -1.54 8.03
C VAL A 19 -9.01 -1.34 8.78
N PHE A 20 -8.91 -0.36 9.68
CA PHE A 20 -7.72 -0.15 10.51
C PHE A 20 -7.40 -1.36 11.40
N LEU A 21 -8.41 -1.89 12.10
CA LEU A 21 -8.24 -3.05 12.98
C LEU A 21 -7.82 -4.32 12.24
N VAL A 22 -8.25 -4.49 10.99
CA VAL A 22 -7.82 -5.60 10.13
C VAL A 22 -6.44 -5.33 9.49
N ALA A 23 -6.16 -4.07 9.13
CA ALA A 23 -4.92 -3.68 8.48
C ALA A 23 -3.70 -3.80 9.40
N LEU A 24 -3.84 -3.49 10.70
CA LEU A 24 -2.75 -3.60 11.68
C LEU A 24 -2.15 -5.02 11.75
N PRO A 25 -2.90 -6.09 12.04
CA PRO A 25 -2.36 -7.45 12.10
C PRO A 25 -1.89 -7.92 10.73
N LEU A 26 -2.59 -7.56 9.65
CA LEU A 26 -2.18 -7.92 8.29
C LEU A 26 -0.82 -7.33 7.93
N SER A 27 -0.61 -6.04 8.24
CA SER A 27 0.64 -5.32 7.99
C SER A 27 1.83 -5.91 8.77
N LEU A 28 1.61 -6.22 10.06
CA LEU A 28 2.61 -6.90 10.89
C LEU A 28 2.91 -8.31 10.39
N GLY A 29 1.88 -9.06 10.00
CA GLY A 29 2.01 -10.41 9.45
C GLY A 29 2.79 -10.43 8.13
N ILE A 30 2.51 -9.48 7.23
CA ILE A 30 3.26 -9.33 5.97
C ILE A 30 4.72 -8.98 6.27
N ALA A 31 5.00 -8.00 7.15
CA ALA A 31 6.37 -7.67 7.50
C ALA A 31 7.15 -8.85 8.07
N LEU A 32 6.52 -9.62 8.97
CA LEU A 32 7.08 -10.84 9.56
C LEU A 32 7.34 -11.91 8.49
N ALA A 33 6.38 -12.15 7.60
CA ALA A 33 6.49 -13.14 6.52
C ALA A 33 7.58 -12.76 5.49
N SER A 34 7.80 -11.45 5.26
CA SER A 34 8.87 -10.96 4.41
C SER A 34 10.25 -11.00 5.07
N GLY A 35 10.36 -11.27 6.37
CA GLY A 35 11.62 -11.10 7.12
C GLY A 35 12.05 -9.64 7.30
N ALA A 36 11.12 -8.68 7.14
CA ALA A 36 11.35 -7.26 7.36
C ALA A 36 11.14 -6.88 8.84
N PRO A 37 11.71 -5.75 9.31
CA PRO A 37 11.38 -5.22 10.63
C PRO A 37 9.87 -4.93 10.75
N LEU A 38 9.25 -5.33 11.87
CA LEU A 38 7.80 -5.13 12.10
C LEU A 38 7.37 -3.67 11.95
N MET A 39 8.21 -2.73 12.42
CA MET A 39 7.99 -1.29 12.26
C MET A 39 7.91 -0.86 10.80
N ALA A 40 8.62 -1.53 9.88
CA ALA A 40 8.54 -1.21 8.46
C ALA A 40 7.15 -1.51 7.88
N GLY A 41 6.50 -2.59 8.33
CA GLY A 41 5.11 -2.89 7.99
C GLY A 41 4.19 -1.76 8.42
N LEU A 42 4.25 -1.38 9.70
CA LEU A 42 3.42 -0.30 10.26
C LEU A 42 3.65 1.03 9.54
N ILE A 43 4.91 1.40 9.29
CA ILE A 43 5.25 2.63 8.56
C ILE A 43 4.68 2.56 7.14
N ALA A 44 4.86 1.45 6.43
CA ALA A 44 4.32 1.28 5.08
C ALA A 44 2.78 1.35 5.06
N GLY A 45 2.11 0.81 6.08
CA GLY A 45 0.65 0.92 6.23
C GLY A 45 0.18 2.36 6.48
N VAL A 46 0.81 3.07 7.40
CA VAL A 46 0.46 4.46 7.73
C VAL A 46 0.74 5.40 6.55
N ILE A 47 1.94 5.32 5.98
CA ILE A 47 2.34 6.17 4.86
C ILE A 47 1.54 5.82 3.60
N GLY A 48 1.33 4.54 3.32
CA GLY A 48 0.48 4.08 2.21
C GLY A 48 -0.95 4.60 2.35
N GLY A 49 -1.56 4.49 3.53
CA GLY A 49 -2.91 4.99 3.80
C GLY A 49 -3.04 6.50 3.66
N ILE A 50 -2.10 7.27 4.22
CA ILE A 50 -2.13 8.75 4.15
C ILE A 50 -1.86 9.22 2.72
N VAL A 51 -0.73 8.82 2.13
CA VAL A 51 -0.31 9.32 0.82
C VAL A 51 -1.24 8.78 -0.28
N GLY A 52 -1.56 7.48 -0.23
CA GLY A 52 -2.47 6.84 -1.16
C GLY A 52 -3.91 7.31 -1.01
N GLY A 53 -4.38 7.63 0.21
CA GLY A 53 -5.71 8.21 0.43
C GLY A 53 -5.82 9.66 -0.08
N LEU A 54 -4.76 10.46 0.04
CA LEU A 54 -4.76 11.85 -0.41
C LEU A 54 -4.55 11.99 -1.94
N LEU A 55 -3.70 11.15 -2.52
CA LEU A 55 -3.33 11.21 -3.95
C LEU A 55 -4.05 10.19 -4.82
N GLY A 56 -4.79 9.26 -4.21
CA GLY A 56 -5.50 8.19 -4.92
C GLY A 56 -6.71 8.70 -5.70
N GLY A 57 -7.03 7.99 -6.79
CA GLY A 57 -8.18 8.31 -7.65
C GLY A 57 -9.44 7.48 -7.37
N SER A 58 -9.41 6.57 -6.39
CA SER A 58 -10.51 5.64 -6.11
C SER A 58 -11.04 5.82 -4.69
N PRO A 59 -12.35 6.13 -4.51
CA PRO A 59 -12.95 6.37 -3.20
C PRO A 59 -12.88 5.19 -2.21
N LEU A 60 -12.74 3.96 -2.70
CA LEU A 60 -12.74 2.73 -1.89
C LEU A 60 -11.35 2.09 -1.80
N LEU A 61 -10.31 2.77 -2.27
CA LEU A 61 -8.94 2.25 -2.25
C LEU A 61 -8.37 2.27 -0.83
N VAL A 62 -7.83 1.13 -0.41
CA VAL A 62 -6.99 1.02 0.79
C VAL A 62 -5.57 0.73 0.32
N SER A 63 -4.62 1.57 0.70
CA SER A 63 -3.21 1.41 0.32
C SER A 63 -2.36 1.01 1.53
N GLY A 64 -1.49 0.02 1.33
CA GLY A 64 -0.63 -0.55 2.36
C GLY A 64 0.18 -1.74 1.83
N PRO A 65 0.85 -2.51 2.71
CA PRO A 65 1.60 -3.70 2.33
C PRO A 65 0.69 -4.73 1.65
N ALA A 66 1.04 -5.13 0.43
CA ALA A 66 0.25 -6.07 -0.36
C ALA A 66 0.77 -7.51 -0.18
N ALA A 67 -0.14 -8.45 0.05
CA ALA A 67 0.22 -9.87 0.24
C ALA A 67 1.00 -10.45 -0.96
N GLY A 68 0.68 -10.02 -2.19
CA GLY A 68 1.40 -10.46 -3.40
C GLY A 68 2.86 -10.00 -3.48
N LEU A 69 3.22 -8.91 -2.79
CA LEU A 69 4.60 -8.41 -2.73
C LEU A 69 5.43 -9.08 -1.62
N THR A 70 4.80 -9.77 -0.67
CA THR A 70 5.49 -10.41 0.47
C THR A 70 6.63 -11.33 0.01
N VAL A 71 6.37 -12.20 -0.96
CA VAL A 71 7.37 -13.15 -1.49
C VAL A 71 8.51 -12.42 -2.18
N VAL A 72 8.19 -11.41 -3.01
CA VAL A 72 9.19 -10.59 -3.71
C VAL A 72 10.09 -9.85 -2.72
N VAL A 73 9.50 -9.25 -1.68
CA VAL A 73 10.26 -8.54 -0.64
C VAL A 73 11.12 -9.51 0.17
N ALA A 74 10.60 -10.69 0.51
CA ALA A 74 11.38 -11.74 1.21
C ALA A 74 12.62 -12.13 0.41
N GLU A 75 12.46 -12.38 -0.89
CA GLU A 75 13.55 -12.76 -1.78
C GLU A 75 14.58 -11.62 -1.94
N LEU A 76 14.11 -10.38 -2.07
CA LEU A 76 15.00 -9.21 -2.13
C LEU A 76 15.79 -9.00 -0.84
N ILE A 77 15.18 -9.24 0.33
CA ILE A 77 15.86 -9.15 1.61
C ILE A 77 16.88 -10.28 1.75
N ALA A 78 16.53 -11.50 1.37
CA ALA A 78 17.44 -12.64 1.40
C ALA A 78 18.65 -12.43 0.49
N THR A 79 18.44 -11.83 -0.69
CA THR A 79 19.47 -11.65 -1.72
C THR A 79 20.35 -10.42 -1.47
N PHE A 80 19.75 -9.28 -1.13
CA PHE A 80 20.44 -7.98 -1.07
C PHE A 80 20.52 -7.39 0.35
N GLY A 81 19.78 -7.96 1.31
CA GLY A 81 19.66 -7.43 2.67
C GLY A 81 18.70 -6.23 2.76
N TRP A 82 18.15 -6.04 3.96
CA TRP A 82 17.10 -5.05 4.24
C TRP A 82 17.41 -3.62 3.76
N LYS A 83 18.63 -3.12 4.03
CA LYS A 83 19.02 -1.75 3.65
C LYS A 83 18.96 -1.55 2.13
N VAL A 84 19.46 -2.52 1.36
CA VAL A 84 19.44 -2.41 -0.11
C VAL A 84 18.01 -2.59 -0.63
N THR A 85 17.22 -3.51 -0.05
CA THR A 85 15.81 -3.65 -0.39
C THR A 85 15.05 -2.34 -0.23
N THR A 86 15.27 -1.57 0.84
CA THR A 86 14.62 -0.26 1.01
C THR A 86 14.99 0.73 -0.10
N ALA A 87 16.25 0.73 -0.55
CA ALA A 87 16.67 1.57 -1.68
C ALA A 87 16.01 1.11 -3.00
N ILE A 88 15.91 -0.21 -3.22
CA ILE A 88 15.19 -0.79 -4.37
C ILE A 88 13.72 -0.37 -4.35
N THR A 89 13.05 -0.39 -3.18
CA THR A 89 11.67 0.06 -3.03
C THR A 89 11.50 1.54 -3.40
N VAL A 90 12.42 2.41 -2.98
CA VAL A 90 12.41 3.83 -3.37
C VAL A 90 12.57 3.97 -4.89
N ALA A 91 13.50 3.25 -5.50
CA ALA A 91 13.70 3.27 -6.95
C ALA A 91 12.44 2.78 -7.70
N ALA A 92 11.82 1.70 -7.23
CA ALA A 92 10.56 1.19 -7.78
C ALA A 92 9.43 2.23 -7.70
N GLY A 93 9.33 2.96 -6.58
CA GLY A 93 8.37 4.06 -6.43
C GLY A 93 8.60 5.21 -7.42
N LEU A 94 9.86 5.59 -7.67
CA LEU A 94 10.20 6.60 -8.68
C LEU A 94 9.81 6.14 -10.09
N VAL A 95 10.07 4.87 -10.42
CA VAL A 95 9.63 4.28 -11.69
C VAL A 95 8.11 4.29 -11.79
N GLN A 96 7.40 3.93 -10.71
CA GLN A 96 5.94 3.94 -10.66
C GLN A 96 5.37 5.35 -10.89
N ILE A 97 5.97 6.39 -10.29
CA ILE A 97 5.59 7.79 -10.55
C ILE A 97 5.83 8.15 -12.02
N GLY A 98 6.99 7.79 -12.58
CA GLY A 98 7.30 8.04 -13.99
C GLY A 98 6.30 7.39 -14.96
N LEU A 99 5.92 6.14 -14.69
CA LEU A 99 4.91 5.41 -15.46
C LEU A 99 3.50 6.00 -15.28
N GLY A 100 3.17 6.48 -14.08
CA GLY A 100 1.92 7.18 -13.81
C GLY A 100 1.80 8.48 -14.62
N LEU A 101 2.88 9.25 -14.70
CA LEU A 101 2.94 10.51 -15.46
C LEU A 101 2.89 10.29 -16.98
N SER A 102 3.49 9.21 -17.49
CA SER A 102 3.46 8.88 -18.92
C SER A 102 2.10 8.39 -19.43
N ARG A 103 1.12 8.15 -18.53
CA ARG A 103 -0.23 7.66 -18.83
C ARG A 103 -0.26 6.30 -19.56
N ILE A 104 0.81 5.51 -19.45
CA ILE A 104 0.91 4.16 -20.05
C ILE A 104 0.07 3.12 -19.26
N ALA A 105 -0.56 3.51 -18.14
CA ALA A 105 -1.36 2.63 -17.29
C ALA A 105 -2.40 1.77 -18.04
N ARG A 106 -2.94 2.23 -19.19
CA ARG A 106 -3.84 1.43 -20.03
C ARG A 106 -3.21 0.16 -20.59
N ALA A 107 -1.89 0.11 -20.75
CA ALA A 107 -1.17 -1.09 -21.20
C ALA A 107 -1.30 -2.24 -20.19
N ALA A 108 -1.52 -1.96 -18.90
CA ALA A 108 -1.77 -3.00 -17.90
C ALA A 108 -3.06 -3.80 -18.18
N LEU A 109 -4.04 -3.21 -18.90
CA LEU A 109 -5.27 -3.90 -19.30
C LEU A 109 -5.04 -4.99 -20.36
N ALA A 110 -3.85 -5.04 -20.97
CA ALA A 110 -3.49 -6.09 -21.92
C ALA A 110 -3.01 -7.37 -21.21
N ILE A 111 -2.75 -7.33 -19.90
CA ILE A 111 -2.35 -8.48 -19.10
C ILE A 111 -3.60 -9.33 -18.84
N SER A 112 -3.55 -10.61 -19.19
CA SER A 112 -4.65 -11.55 -18.89
C SER A 112 -4.82 -11.71 -17.38
N PRO A 113 -6.07 -11.77 -16.86
CA PRO A 113 -6.34 -11.93 -15.43
C PRO A 113 -5.70 -13.16 -14.80
#